data_AF-A0A916C1J7-F1
#
_entry.id   AF-A0A916C1J7-F1
#
_cell.length_a   1.000
_cell.length_b   1.000
_cell.length_c   1.000
_cell.angle_alpha   90.00
_cell.angle_beta   90.00
_cell.angle_gamma   90.00
#
_symmetry.space_group_name_H-M   'P 1'
#
loop_
_entity.id
_entity.type
_entity.pdbx_description
1 polymer ?
#
loop_
_entity_poly.entity_id
_entity_poly.type
_entity_poly.pdbx_seq_one_letter_code
_entity_poly.pdbx_strand_id
1 'polypeptide(L)' 'MEKPLTTGEIARICQVSQATVLNWIRDRGLTAFATPGGHYRVFPSELREFAARYQMPIELPSANGNHDRHS' A
#
# COMPACT_ATOMS: atom_id res chain seq x y z
N MET A 1 -13.14 -7.85 -2.04
CA MET A 1 -12.04 -7.24 -2.81
C MET A 1 -11.35 -6.23 -1.91
N GLU A 2 -10.02 -6.28 -1.80
CA GLU A 2 -9.25 -5.33 -1.00
C GLU A 2 -9.30 -3.93 -1.63
N LYS A 3 -9.47 -2.88 -0.82
CA LYS A 3 -9.47 -1.50 -1.31
C LYS A 3 -8.05 -1.12 -1.72
N PRO A 4 -7.79 -0.70 -2.97
CA PRO A 4 -6.47 -0.25 -3.37
C PRO A 4 -6.11 1.09 -2.73
N LEU A 5 -4.84 1.25 -2.39
CA LEU A 5 -4.24 2.43 -1.78
C LEU A 5 -3.74 3.40 -2.85
N THR A 6 -3.91 4.69 -2.58
CA THR A 6 -3.27 5.78 -3.31
C THR A 6 -1.80 5.94 -2.89
N THR A 7 -0.98 6.55 -3.73
CA THR A 7 0.42 6.91 -3.37
C THR A 7 0.51 7.74 -2.10
N GLY A 8 -0.50 8.60 -1.84
CA GLY A 8 -0.59 9.39 -0.63
C GLY A 8 -0.95 8.59 0.63
N GLU A 9 -1.77 7.55 0.53
CA GLU A 9 -2.04 6.65 1.66
C GLU A 9 -0.79 5.84 2.00
N ILE A 10 -0.11 5.30 0.99
CA ILE A 10 1.14 4.52 1.16
C ILE A 10 2.23 5.39 1.80
N ALA A 11 2.38 6.63 1.34
CA ALA A 11 3.34 7.58 1.88
C ALA A 11 3.14 7.80 3.39
N ARG A 12 1.87 7.92 3.83
CA ARG A 12 1.54 8.06 5.25
C ARG A 12 1.82 6.78 6.04
N ILE A 13 1.41 5.63 5.52
CA ILE A 13 1.64 4.32 6.16
C ILE A 13 3.13 4.06 6.37
N CYS A 14 3.94 4.34 5.35
CA CYS A 14 5.37 4.06 5.36
C CYS A 14 6.22 5.23 5.91
N GLN A 15 5.60 6.35 6.31
CA GLN A 15 6.27 7.58 6.74
C GLN A 15 7.33 8.09 5.75
N VAL A 16 6.99 8.05 4.45
CA VAL A 16 7.84 8.55 3.36
C VAL A 16 7.13 9.62 2.55
N SER A 17 7.84 10.25 1.61
CA SER A 17 7.22 11.17 0.66
C SER A 17 6.44 10.42 -0.44
N GLN A 18 5.43 11.08 -1.05
CA GLN A 18 4.76 10.53 -2.25
C GLN A 18 5.73 10.33 -3.42
N ALA A 19 6.76 11.18 -3.54
CA ALA A 19 7.81 11.01 -4.55
C ALA A 19 8.60 9.71 -4.34
N THR A 20 8.89 9.36 -3.09
CA THR A 20 9.51 8.08 -2.72
C THR A 20 8.67 6.90 -3.17
N VAL A 21 7.35 6.95 -2.95
CA VAL A 21 6.43 5.90 -3.41
C VAL A 21 6.39 5.79 -4.95
N LEU A 22 6.39 6.93 -5.66
CA LEU A 22 6.47 6.93 -7.13
C LEU A 22 7.77 6.31 -7.64
N ASN A 23 8.89 6.58 -6.97
CA ASN A 23 10.18 5.96 -7.28
C ASN A 23 10.14 4.45 -6.99
N TRP A 24 9.40 4.00 -5.98
CA TRP A 24 9.23 2.57 -5.75
C TRP A 24 8.49 1.87 -6.87
N ILE A 25 7.44 2.51 -7.40
CA ILE A 25 6.65 2.00 -8.53
C ILE A 25 7.49 1.93 -9.80
N ARG A 26 8.30 2.97 -10.07
CA ARG A 26 9.09 3.07 -11.31
C ARG A 26 10.35 2.22 -11.28
N ASP A 27 11.08 2.24 -10.17
CA ASP A 27 12.49 1.84 -10.13
C ASP A 27 12.83 0.77 -9.07
N ARG A 28 11.87 0.39 -8.21
CA ARG A 28 12.10 -0.60 -7.13
C ARG A 28 11.13 -1.78 -7.13
N GLY A 29 10.21 -1.83 -8.10
CA GLY A 29 9.32 -2.97 -8.32
C GLY A 29 8.11 -3.03 -7.38
N LEU A 30 7.59 -1.89 -6.92
CA LEU A 30 6.28 -1.85 -6.27
C LEU A 30 5.18 -1.93 -7.34
N THR A 31 4.49 -3.08 -7.41
CA THR A 31 3.40 -3.30 -8.38
C THR A 31 2.26 -2.31 -8.16
N ALA A 32 1.86 -1.62 -9.23
CA ALA A 32 0.74 -0.68 -9.22
C ALA A 32 -0.03 -0.76 -10.54
N PHE A 33 -1.31 -0.39 -10.50
CA PHE A 33 -2.08 -0.09 -11.71
C PHE A 33 -2.39 1.41 -11.78
N ALA A 34 -2.57 1.93 -12.99
CA ALA A 34 -2.98 3.31 -13.21
C ALA A 34 -4.49 3.39 -13.47
N THR A 35 -5.14 4.40 -12.91
CA THR A 35 -6.49 4.78 -13.35
C THR A 35 -6.43 5.46 -14.72
N PRO A 36 -7.55 5.57 -15.47
CA PRO A 36 -7.56 6.30 -16.74
C PRO A 36 -7.07 7.76 -16.66
N GLY A 37 -7.16 8.38 -15.48
CA GLY A 37 -6.62 9.73 -15.20
C GLY A 37 -5.12 9.76 -14.85
N GLY A 38 -4.40 8.64 -14.92
CA GLY A 38 -2.96 8.55 -14.68
C GLY A 38 -2.53 8.42 -13.21
N HIS A 39 -3.47 8.26 -12.28
CA HIS A 39 -3.14 8.07 -10.86
C HIS A 39 -2.85 6.61 -10.54
N TYR A 40 -1.75 6.35 -9.83
CA TYR A 40 -1.42 5.00 -9.38
C TYR A 40 -2.28 4.53 -8.21
N ARG A 41 -2.48 3.22 -8.18
CA ARG A 41 -3.16 2.46 -7.14
C ARG A 41 -2.38 1.17 -6.87
N VAL A 42 -2.24 0.83 -5.60
CA VAL A 42 -1.48 -0.35 -5.13
C VAL A 42 -2.39 -1.16 -4.24
N PHE A 43 -2.52 -2.46 -4.49
CA PHE A 43 -3.26 -3.32 -3.58
C PHE A 43 -2.47 -3.50 -2.27
N PRO A 44 -3.15 -3.57 -1.10
CA PRO A 44 -2.46 -3.80 0.17
C PRO A 44 -1.58 -5.06 0.17
N SER A 45 -1.96 -6.11 -0.57
CA SER A 45 -1.14 -7.31 -0.79
C SER A 45 0.23 -7.01 -1.41
N GLU A 46 0.26 -6.23 -2.49
CA GLU A 46 1.50 -5.84 -3.18
C GLU A 46 2.40 -4.99 -2.30
N LEU A 47 1.82 -4.04 -1.55
CA LEU A 47 2.58 -3.25 -0.60
C LEU A 47 3.17 -4.10 0.53
N ARG A 48 2.42 -5.10 1.02
CA ARG A 48 2.89 -6.04 2.04
C ARG A 48 4.07 -6.87 1.53
N GLU A 49 3.99 -7.40 0.31
CA GLU A 49 5.07 -8.17 -0.29
C GLU A 49 6.32 -7.30 -0.49
N PHE A 50 6.13 -6.09 -1.03
CA PHE A 50 7.21 -5.12 -1.21
C PHE A 50 7.89 -4.79 0.13
N ALA A 51 7.10 -4.47 1.16
CA ALA A 51 7.64 -4.17 2.48
C ALA A 51 8.39 -5.36 3.10
N ALA A 52 7.87 -6.58 2.96
CA ALA A 52 8.56 -7.78 3.42
C ALA A 52 9.91 -7.97 2.71
N ARG A 53 9.96 -7.75 1.39
CA ARG A 53 11.19 -7.86 0.57
C ARG A 53 12.28 -6.90 1.03
N TYR A 54 11.91 -5.69 1.46
CA TYR A 54 12.84 -4.66 1.94
C TYR A 54 12.90 -4.56 3.48
N GLN A 55 12.31 -5.51 4.21
CA GLN A 55 12.28 -5.56 5.67
C GLN A 55 11.73 -4.27 6.31
N MET A 56 10.76 -3.63 5.65
CA MET A 56 10.14 -2.40 6.14
C MET A 56 9.10 -2.70 7.23
N PRO A 57 9.18 -2.06 8.40
CA PRO A 57 8.16 -2.20 9.43
C PRO A 57 6.94 -1.34 9.07
N ILE A 58 5.93 -1.94 8.43
CA ILE A 58 4.67 -1.25 8.11
C ILE A 58 3.49 -1.93 8.79
N GLU A 59 2.57 -1.12 9.30
CA GLU A 59 1.27 -1.59 9.80
C GLU A 59 0.21 -1.32 8.74
N LEU A 60 -0.27 -2.39 8.11
CA LEU A 60 -1.41 -2.30 7.20
C LEU A 60 -2.68 -2.65 7.97
N PRO A 61 -3.78 -1.93 7.73
CA PRO A 61 -5.07 -2.30 8.32
C PRO A 61 -5.40 -3.73 7.88
N SER A 62 -5.56 -4.63 8.86
CA SER A 62 -5.96 -6.01 8.62
C SER A 62 -7.26 -6.02 7.83
N ALA A 63 -7.29 -6.83 6.76
CA ALA A 63 -8.43 -6.89 5.87
C ALA A 63 -9.72 -7.39 6.55
N ASN A 64 -9.69 -7.91 7.80
CA ASN A 64 -10.82 -8.09 8.71
C ASN A 64 -10.35 -8.35 10.14
N GLY A 65 -11.03 -7.76 11.11
CA GLY A 65 -10.83 -8.00 12.54
C GLY A 65 -11.81 -7.19 13.39
N ASN A 66 -13.08 -7.16 13.03
CA ASN A 66 -14.13 -6.76 13.97
C ASN A 66 -15.40 -7.60 13.74
N HIS A 67 -15.50 -8.68 14.51
CA HIS A 67 -16.77 -9.31 14.88
C HIS A 67 -16.90 -9.22 16.41
N ASP A 68 -16.83 -8.01 16.97
CA ASP A 68 -17.29 -7.77 18.33
C ASP A 68 -18.83 -7.75 18.34
N ARG A 69 -19.41 -8.94 18.36
CA ARG A 69 -20.73 -9.23 18.93
C ARG A 69 -20.70 -10.58 19.62
N HIS A 70 -20.24 -10.61 20.87
CA HIS A 70 -20.95 -11.24 22.00
C HIS A 70 -20.06 -11.16 23.25
N SER A 71 -20.49 -10.35 24.22
CA SER A 71 -20.70 -10.74 25.62
C SER A 71 -21.66 -9.75 26.26
#